data_AF-A0A956V5M3-F1
#
_entry.id   AF-A0A956V5M3-F1
#
_cell.length_a   1.000
_cell.length_b   1.000
_cell.length_c   1.000
_cell.angle_alpha   90.00
_cell.angle_beta   90.00
_cell.angle_gamma   90.00
#
_symmetry.space_group_name_H-M   'P 1'
#
loop_
_entity.id
_entity.type
_entity.pdbx_description
1 polymer ?
#
loop_
_entity_poly.entity_id
_entity_poly.type
_entity_poly.pdbx_seq_one_letter_code
_entity_poly.pdbx_strand_id
1 'polypeptide(L)'
;MAKHKNLDSETREAMYGGVEGWNLKWNLIIASLAGILLLITLSKLTGTSGQVLEWLNLLVRWFHIIVGIAWIGASFYFIWLENSLEREDIPEHLAGNVYSVHGGGFYYIEKYKVAPPSIPEKLHWFQWDAYLTFLSGFGLLMIVYYANAEFVMVNPRFPLPALATIVIGLVSLTGGWLIYDRLCKAKIAQNKPLFALLGFLLVTLIALILSLLLSGRAAYMHVGAMLGTIMAANVFFNIIPAHRVMVKAAREGVTPDPSHAKQASLRSLHNNYMTLPVIFIMISNHFPSTFGQSYSWIVLALLFLASAGVRHYLNLHERGQEARWILPAASLIVLSLALV
;
A
#
# COMPACT_ATOMS: atom_id res chain seq x y z
N MET A 1 -6.05 37.41 15.94
CA MET A 1 -6.58 37.01 14.60
C MET A 1 -5.39 36.80 13.67
N ALA A 2 -4.97 35.55 13.48
CA ALA A 2 -3.89 35.23 12.55
C ALA A 2 -4.42 35.37 11.11
N LYS A 3 -3.87 36.32 10.34
CA LYS A 3 -4.12 36.43 8.90
C LYS A 3 -3.66 35.13 8.24
N HIS A 4 -4.60 34.37 7.69
CA HIS A 4 -4.31 33.36 6.68
C HIS A 4 -3.59 34.05 5.51
N LYS A 5 -2.26 33.98 5.46
CA LYS A 5 -1.51 34.29 4.23
C LYS A 5 -1.94 33.25 3.21
N ASN A 6 -2.68 33.70 2.19
CA ASN A 6 -2.89 32.94 0.97
C ASN A 6 -1.51 32.53 0.46
N LEU A 7 -1.27 31.22 0.37
CA LEU A 7 -0.10 30.68 -0.31
C LEU A 7 -0.12 31.25 -1.73
N ASP A 8 0.99 31.87 -2.15
CA ASP A 8 1.09 32.47 -3.47
C ASP A 8 0.92 31.38 -4.56
N SER A 9 0.49 31.81 -5.75
CA SER A 9 0.22 30.93 -6.89
C SER A 9 1.40 30.03 -7.27
N GLU A 10 2.64 30.52 -7.21
CA GLU A 10 3.87 29.75 -7.48
C GLU A 10 4.06 28.64 -6.44
N THR A 11 3.76 28.93 -5.17
CA THR A 11 3.82 27.92 -4.11
C THR A 11 2.77 26.81 -4.32
N ARG A 12 1.58 27.13 -4.86
CA ARG A 12 0.57 26.12 -5.24
C ARG A 12 1.03 25.35 -6.48
N GLU A 13 1.67 26.02 -7.44
CA GLU A 13 2.19 25.41 -8.66
C GLU A 13 3.31 24.40 -8.38
N ALA A 14 4.24 24.74 -7.49
CA ALA A 14 5.31 23.85 -7.07
C ALA A 14 4.82 22.70 -6.18
N MET A 15 3.74 22.90 -5.40
CA MET A 15 3.19 21.85 -4.53
C MET A 15 2.22 20.90 -5.25
N TYR A 16 1.53 21.36 -6.30
CA TYR A 16 0.51 20.58 -6.98
C TYR A 16 0.86 20.29 -8.45
N GLY A 17 1.80 20.99 -9.10
CA GLY A 17 1.93 21.04 -10.55
C GLY A 17 0.90 22.03 -11.12
N GLY A 18 1.30 22.87 -12.07
CA GLY A 18 0.46 23.99 -12.56
C GLY A 18 -0.91 23.58 -13.10
N VAL A 19 -1.89 24.45 -12.86
CA VAL A 19 -3.33 24.22 -13.16
C VAL A 19 -3.55 23.82 -14.62
N GLU A 20 -2.76 24.37 -15.56
CA GLU A 20 -2.81 24.00 -16.98
C GLU A 20 -2.38 22.55 -17.25
N GLY A 21 -1.32 22.08 -16.58
CA GLY A 21 -0.86 20.69 -16.67
C GLY A 21 -1.87 19.69 -16.09
N TRP A 22 -2.71 20.12 -15.16
CA TRP A 22 -3.82 19.32 -14.63
C TRP A 22 -5.03 19.31 -15.55
N ASN A 23 -5.38 20.45 -16.16
CA ASN A 23 -6.51 20.52 -17.08
C ASN A 23 -6.31 19.60 -18.29
N LEU A 24 -5.09 19.54 -18.84
CA LEU A 24 -4.76 18.61 -19.92
C LEU A 24 -4.90 17.14 -19.48
N LYS A 25 -4.42 16.80 -18.27
CA LYS A 25 -4.54 15.44 -17.72
C LYS A 25 -5.99 15.04 -17.44
N TRP A 26 -6.81 15.95 -16.93
CA TRP A 26 -8.25 15.70 -16.71
C TRP A 26 -9.00 15.52 -18.01
N ASN A 27 -8.71 16.32 -19.03
CA ASN A 27 -9.32 16.16 -20.35
C ASN A 27 -8.99 14.79 -20.97
N LEU A 28 -7.75 14.33 -20.83
CA LEU A 28 -7.35 13.00 -21.29
C LEU A 28 -8.05 11.86 -20.53
N ILE A 29 -8.22 11.99 -19.21
CA ILE A 29 -8.96 11.04 -18.39
C ILE A 29 -10.43 11.00 -18.81
N ILE A 30 -11.07 12.16 -18.93
CA ILE A 30 -12.49 12.26 -19.33
C ILE A 30 -12.68 11.68 -20.73
N ALA A 31 -11.82 12.02 -21.68
CA ALA A 31 -11.87 11.48 -23.04
C ALA A 31 -11.70 9.96 -23.06
N SER A 32 -10.80 9.43 -22.23
CA SER A 32 -10.59 7.98 -22.10
C SER A 32 -11.82 7.27 -21.50
N LEU A 33 -12.43 7.84 -20.46
CA LEU A 33 -13.67 7.30 -19.87
C LEU A 33 -14.85 7.36 -20.85
N ALA A 34 -14.99 8.46 -21.59
CA ALA A 34 -16.00 8.59 -22.63
C ALA A 34 -15.78 7.57 -23.78
N GLY A 35 -14.52 7.38 -24.19
CA GLY A 35 -14.14 6.36 -25.18
C GLY A 35 -14.45 4.94 -24.72
N ILE A 36 -14.18 4.60 -23.45
CA ILE A 36 -14.53 3.30 -22.87
C ILE A 36 -16.06 3.11 -22.83
N LEU A 37 -16.81 4.13 -22.41
CA LEU A 37 -18.28 4.05 -22.37
C LEU A 37 -18.88 3.89 -23.78
N LEU A 38 -18.34 4.62 -24.76
CA LEU A 38 -18.74 4.47 -26.15
C LEU A 38 -18.43 3.07 -26.68
N LEU A 39 -17.22 2.54 -26.41
CA LEU A 39 -16.82 1.18 -26.78
C LEU A 39 -17.76 0.13 -26.18
N ILE A 40 -18.09 0.24 -24.89
CA ILE A 40 -19.05 -0.65 -24.23
C ILE A 40 -20.42 -0.57 -24.90
N THR A 41 -20.88 0.64 -25.22
CA THR A 41 -22.20 0.85 -25.83
C THR A 41 -22.25 0.27 -27.25
N LEU A 42 -21.24 0.54 -28.08
CA LEU A 42 -21.12 -0.01 -29.43
C LEU A 42 -21.01 -1.54 -29.41
N SER A 43 -20.29 -2.11 -28.45
CA SER A 43 -20.11 -3.57 -28.32
C SER A 43 -21.42 -4.32 -28.09
N LYS A 44 -22.43 -3.66 -27.50
CA LYS A 44 -23.77 -4.24 -27.33
C LYS A 44 -24.50 -4.34 -28.66
N LEU A 45 -24.30 -3.37 -29.56
CA LEU A 45 -24.91 -3.35 -30.88
C LEU A 45 -24.29 -4.38 -31.82
N THR A 46 -22.99 -4.63 -31.68
CA THR A 46 -22.23 -5.59 -32.52
C THR A 46 -22.21 -7.01 -31.96
N GLY A 47 -22.80 -7.27 -30.80
CA GLY A 47 -22.76 -8.58 -30.12
C GLY A 47 -21.39 -8.95 -29.54
N THR A 48 -20.40 -8.05 -29.54
CA THR A 48 -19.02 -8.30 -29.06
C THR A 48 -18.80 -7.88 -27.60
N SER A 49 -19.88 -7.62 -26.86
CA SER A 49 -19.84 -7.13 -25.47
C SER A 49 -18.99 -7.99 -24.53
N GLY A 50 -19.08 -9.32 -24.61
CA GLY A 50 -18.27 -10.22 -23.79
C GLY A 50 -16.76 -10.04 -24.00
N GLN A 51 -16.32 -9.99 -25.26
CA GLN A 51 -14.91 -9.80 -25.62
C GLN A 51 -14.42 -8.41 -25.17
N VAL A 52 -15.21 -7.36 -25.36
CA VAL A 52 -14.84 -6.01 -24.89
C VAL A 52 -14.69 -5.97 -23.36
N LEU A 53 -15.60 -6.59 -22.61
CA LEU A 53 -15.51 -6.65 -21.16
C LEU A 53 -14.30 -7.46 -20.68
N GLU A 54 -13.95 -8.54 -21.38
CA GLU A 54 -12.74 -9.32 -21.10
C GLU A 54 -11.47 -8.48 -21.28
N TRP A 55 -11.33 -7.77 -22.40
CA TRP A 55 -10.19 -6.88 -22.65
C TRP A 55 -10.12 -5.72 -21.65
N LEU A 56 -11.26 -5.12 -21.27
CA LEU A 56 -11.28 -4.10 -20.24
C LEU A 56 -10.84 -4.66 -18.88
N ASN A 57 -11.26 -5.88 -18.53
CA ASN A 57 -10.81 -6.56 -17.31
C ASN A 57 -9.28 -6.78 -17.33
N LEU A 58 -8.75 -7.26 -18.45
CA LEU A 58 -7.32 -7.44 -18.67
C LEU A 58 -6.55 -6.12 -18.50
N LEU A 59 -7.00 -5.05 -19.16
CA LEU A 59 -6.34 -3.73 -19.13
C LEU A 59 -6.29 -3.16 -17.71
N VAL A 60 -7.38 -3.25 -16.95
CA VAL A 60 -7.43 -2.74 -15.56
C VAL A 60 -6.49 -3.55 -14.67
N ARG A 61 -6.46 -4.89 -14.83
CA ARG A 61 -5.52 -5.76 -14.09
C ARG A 61 -4.07 -5.46 -14.44
N TRP A 62 -3.78 -5.31 -15.72
CA TRP A 62 -2.44 -5.05 -16.20
C TRP A 62 -1.94 -3.70 -15.70
N PHE A 63 -2.77 -2.66 -15.81
CA PHE A 63 -2.50 -1.35 -15.24
C PHE A 63 -2.24 -1.44 -13.72
N HIS A 64 -3.09 -2.13 -12.96
CA HIS A 64 -2.93 -2.32 -11.52
C HIS A 64 -1.59 -2.97 -11.15
N ILE A 65 -1.18 -4.01 -11.89
CA ILE A 65 0.10 -4.68 -11.68
C ILE A 65 1.26 -3.72 -11.96
N ILE A 66 1.23 -2.97 -13.06
CA ILE A 66 2.29 -2.02 -13.43
C ILE A 66 2.48 -0.98 -12.32
N VAL A 67 1.41 -0.30 -11.90
CA VAL A 67 1.52 0.73 -10.85
C VAL A 67 1.83 0.12 -9.49
N GLY A 68 1.34 -1.11 -9.21
CA GLY A 68 1.67 -1.87 -8.01
C GLY A 68 3.16 -2.19 -7.90
N ILE A 69 3.79 -2.63 -9.00
CA ILE A 69 5.24 -2.86 -9.09
C ILE A 69 6.00 -1.56 -8.85
N ALA A 70 5.58 -0.45 -9.48
CA ALA A 70 6.21 0.85 -9.27
C ALA A 70 6.17 1.30 -7.81
N TRP A 71 4.99 1.20 -7.16
CA TRP A 71 4.84 1.60 -5.77
C TRP A 71 5.62 0.71 -4.80
N ILE A 72 5.54 -0.61 -4.97
CA ILE A 72 6.24 -1.58 -4.13
C ILE A 72 7.76 -1.45 -4.32
N GLY A 73 8.22 -1.29 -5.55
CA GLY A 73 9.62 -1.05 -5.87
C GLY A 73 10.17 0.20 -5.19
N ALA A 74 9.44 1.32 -5.27
CA ALA A 74 9.80 2.55 -4.56
C ALA A 74 9.84 2.34 -3.04
N SER A 75 8.85 1.63 -2.48
CA SER A 75 8.81 1.31 -1.04
C SER A 75 10.02 0.48 -0.59
N PHE A 76 10.43 -0.53 -1.36
CA PHE A 76 11.62 -1.33 -1.06
C PHE A 76 12.89 -0.49 -1.18
N TYR A 77 13.02 0.32 -2.23
CA TYR A 77 14.16 1.20 -2.42
C TYR A 77 14.33 2.19 -1.25
N PHE A 78 13.27 2.88 -0.84
CA PHE A 78 13.36 3.86 0.25
C PHE A 78 13.64 3.23 1.62
N ILE A 79 13.16 2.02 1.86
CA ILE A 79 13.47 1.30 3.11
C ILE A 79 14.91 0.79 3.11
N TRP A 80 15.38 0.25 1.97
CA TRP A 80 16.79 -0.07 1.79
C TRP A 80 17.67 1.16 2.02
N LEU A 81 17.35 2.28 1.36
CA LEU A 81 18.05 3.55 1.50
C LEU A 81 18.15 3.97 2.98
N GLU A 82 17.04 3.93 3.72
CA GLU A 82 17.01 4.26 5.15
C GLU A 82 17.88 3.33 6.00
N ASN A 83 17.83 2.03 5.72
CA ASN A 83 18.56 1.01 6.46
C ASN A 83 20.07 1.05 6.17
N SER A 84 20.46 1.46 4.97
CA SER A 84 21.85 1.52 4.49
C SER A 84 22.53 2.89 4.65
N LEU A 85 21.90 3.86 5.31
CA LEU A 85 22.56 5.13 5.63
C LEU A 85 23.75 4.90 6.57
N GLU A 86 24.92 5.40 6.16
CA GLU A 86 26.07 5.60 7.04
C GLU A 86 25.78 6.75 8.00
N ARG A 87 26.13 6.56 9.26
CA ARG A 87 25.83 7.49 10.36
C ARG A 87 27.07 7.84 11.19
N GLU A 88 28.20 7.20 10.93
CA GLU A 88 29.50 7.51 11.51
C GLU A 88 30.17 8.64 10.73
N ASP A 89 30.86 9.54 11.44
CA ASP A 89 31.64 10.65 10.89
C ASP A 89 30.89 11.54 9.86
N ILE A 90 29.58 11.71 10.05
CA ILE A 90 28.75 12.59 9.22
C ILE A 90 28.61 14.01 9.81
N PRO A 91 28.42 15.04 8.97
CA PRO A 91 28.05 16.38 9.42
C PRO A 91 26.80 16.40 10.32
N GLU A 92 26.80 17.24 11.37
CA GLU A 92 25.75 17.25 12.40
C GLU A 92 24.32 17.48 11.85
N HIS A 93 24.18 18.20 10.74
CA HIS A 93 22.89 18.50 10.12
C HIS A 93 22.31 17.30 9.33
N LEU A 94 23.11 16.27 9.06
CA LEU A 94 22.70 15.07 8.34
C LEU A 94 22.27 13.96 9.32
N ALA A 95 21.22 13.24 8.93
CA ALA A 95 20.78 12.01 9.58
C ALA A 95 21.54 10.78 9.07
N GLY A 96 22.22 10.91 7.92
CA GLY A 96 23.06 9.90 7.30
C GLY A 96 23.29 10.19 5.82
N ASN A 97 24.24 9.49 5.23
CA ASN A 97 24.52 9.54 3.80
C ASN A 97 24.69 8.12 3.24
N VAL A 98 24.67 7.97 1.92
CA VAL A 98 24.97 6.68 1.28
C VAL A 98 25.56 6.89 -0.11
N TYR A 99 26.54 6.06 -0.45
CA TYR A 99 26.99 5.87 -1.82
C TYR A 99 26.28 4.68 -2.45
N SER A 100 25.81 4.83 -3.68
CA SER A 100 25.20 3.75 -4.44
C SER A 100 25.64 3.78 -5.89
N VAL A 101 25.61 2.63 -6.56
CA VAL A 101 25.98 2.50 -7.97
C VAL A 101 24.81 1.91 -8.74
N HIS A 102 24.43 2.55 -9.84
CA HIS A 102 23.41 2.03 -10.75
C HIS A 102 23.55 2.64 -12.14
N GLY A 103 23.19 1.89 -13.18
CA GLY A 103 23.21 2.40 -14.57
C GLY A 103 24.57 2.92 -15.04
N GLY A 104 25.68 2.41 -14.49
CA GLY A 104 27.05 2.83 -14.83
C GLY A 104 27.53 4.11 -14.13
N GLY A 105 26.77 4.68 -13.19
CA GLY A 105 27.14 5.87 -12.43
C GLY A 105 27.14 5.67 -10.92
N PHE A 106 27.84 6.56 -10.21
CA PHE A 106 27.84 6.65 -8.75
C PHE A 106 26.91 7.77 -8.30
N TYR A 107 26.05 7.46 -7.32
CA TYR A 107 25.15 8.40 -6.67
C TYR A 107 25.58 8.56 -5.22
N TYR A 108 25.55 9.81 -4.75
CA TYR A 108 25.75 10.14 -3.35
C TYR A 108 24.50 10.86 -2.86
N ILE A 109 23.88 10.30 -1.82
CA ILE A 109 22.61 10.79 -1.27
C ILE A 109 22.84 11.18 0.19
N GLU A 110 22.41 12.39 0.53
CA GLU A 110 22.42 12.91 1.89
C GLU A 110 20.99 13.03 2.42
N LYS A 111 20.74 12.47 3.60
CA LYS A 111 19.48 12.63 4.30
C LYS A 111 19.67 13.69 5.39
N TYR A 112 18.92 14.78 5.30
CA TYR A 112 18.91 15.83 6.33
C TYR A 112 18.09 15.40 7.56
N LYS A 113 18.54 15.77 8.77
CA LYS A 113 17.76 15.53 10.01
C LYS A 113 16.42 16.27 10.00
N VAL A 114 16.43 17.48 9.45
CA VAL A 114 15.31 18.41 9.50
C VAL A 114 15.00 18.93 8.10
N ALA A 115 15.90 19.74 7.53
CA ALA A 115 15.77 20.30 6.19
C ALA A 115 17.14 20.74 5.65
N PRO A 116 17.34 20.78 4.32
CA PRO A 116 18.50 21.41 3.71
C PRO A 116 18.48 22.95 3.90
N PRO A 117 19.64 23.62 3.76
CA PRO A 117 19.73 25.08 3.86
C PRO A 117 18.85 25.83 2.85
N SER A 118 18.70 25.27 1.66
CA SER A 118 17.77 25.75 0.64
C SER A 118 16.94 24.59 0.10
N ILE A 119 15.62 24.78 0.07
CA ILE A 119 14.70 23.80 -0.53
C ILE A 119 14.66 24.05 -2.04
N PRO A 120 14.98 23.05 -2.89
CA PRO A 120 14.84 23.18 -4.32
C PRO A 120 13.39 23.49 -4.74
N GLU A 121 13.22 24.23 -5.84
CA GLU A 121 11.89 24.52 -6.40
C GLU A 121 11.15 23.23 -6.77
N LYS A 122 11.87 22.29 -7.39
CA LYS A 122 11.34 21.01 -7.88
C LYS A 122 11.62 19.91 -6.85
N LEU A 123 10.56 19.42 -6.24
CA LEU A 123 10.58 18.23 -5.38
C LEU A 123 9.84 17.08 -6.06
N HIS A 124 10.41 15.88 -6.02
CA HIS A 124 9.75 14.68 -6.51
C HIS A 124 8.88 14.05 -5.42
N TRP A 125 7.61 13.83 -5.70
CA TRP A 125 6.63 13.30 -4.74
C TRP A 125 6.15 11.91 -5.15
N PHE A 126 6.53 10.89 -4.39
CA PHE A 126 6.15 9.48 -4.61
C PHE A 126 4.75 9.15 -4.07
N GLN A 127 3.74 9.98 -4.40
CA GLN A 127 2.35 9.79 -3.95
C GLN A 127 1.49 9.05 -4.99
N TRP A 128 1.79 9.27 -6.27
CA TRP A 128 0.94 8.82 -7.37
C TRP A 128 0.92 7.31 -7.54
N ASP A 129 2.05 6.65 -7.35
CA ASP A 129 2.12 5.19 -7.46
C ASP A 129 1.15 4.54 -6.46
N ALA A 130 1.15 5.00 -5.21
CA ALA A 130 0.22 4.53 -4.17
C ALA A 130 -1.24 4.79 -4.53
N TYR A 131 -1.55 6.00 -5.00
CA TYR A 131 -2.93 6.38 -5.30
C TYR A 131 -3.48 5.62 -6.51
N LEU A 132 -2.68 5.47 -7.56
CA LEU A 132 -3.06 4.73 -8.76
C LEU A 132 -3.17 3.23 -8.48
N THR A 133 -2.28 2.64 -7.68
CA THR A 133 -2.44 1.23 -7.24
C THR A 133 -3.71 1.03 -6.46
N PHE A 134 -4.03 1.92 -5.52
CA PHE A 134 -5.26 1.81 -4.74
C PHE A 134 -6.50 1.94 -5.62
N LEU A 135 -6.58 2.98 -6.44
CA LEU A 135 -7.74 3.23 -7.30
C LEU A 135 -7.98 2.10 -8.30
N SER A 136 -6.91 1.60 -8.94
CA SER A 136 -7.01 0.46 -9.85
C SER A 136 -7.37 -0.84 -9.13
N GLY A 137 -6.81 -1.09 -7.94
CA GLY A 137 -7.11 -2.28 -7.14
C GLY A 137 -8.55 -2.28 -6.60
N PHE A 138 -9.02 -1.12 -6.13
CA PHE A 138 -10.41 -0.93 -5.73
C PHE A 138 -11.34 -1.09 -6.94
N GLY A 139 -10.97 -0.56 -8.11
CA GLY A 139 -11.68 -0.80 -9.37
C GLY A 139 -11.82 -2.29 -9.70
N LEU A 140 -10.75 -3.07 -9.52
CA LEU A 140 -10.81 -4.54 -9.68
C LEU A 140 -11.72 -5.20 -8.65
N LEU A 141 -11.75 -4.71 -7.40
CA LEU A 141 -12.67 -5.22 -6.39
C LEU A 141 -14.13 -5.00 -6.81
N MET A 142 -14.45 -3.80 -7.32
CA MET A 142 -15.77 -3.48 -7.85
C MET A 142 -16.15 -4.40 -9.02
N ILE A 143 -15.26 -4.55 -10.02
CA ILE A 143 -15.54 -5.30 -11.25
C ILE A 143 -15.62 -6.81 -10.99
N VAL A 144 -14.65 -7.35 -10.25
CA VAL A 144 -14.46 -8.80 -10.12
C VAL A 144 -15.33 -9.36 -8.99
N TYR A 145 -15.45 -8.63 -7.87
CA TYR A 145 -16.16 -9.12 -6.70
C TYR A 145 -17.54 -8.53 -6.55
N TYR A 146 -17.71 -7.21 -6.59
CA TYR A 146 -18.99 -6.60 -6.23
C TYR A 146 -20.04 -6.69 -7.35
N ALA A 147 -19.64 -6.51 -8.61
CA ALA A 147 -20.54 -6.69 -9.74
C ALA A 147 -21.03 -8.13 -9.91
N ASN A 148 -20.32 -9.11 -9.33
CA ASN A 148 -20.62 -10.54 -9.42
C ASN A 148 -20.80 -11.19 -8.03
N ALA A 149 -21.19 -10.39 -7.02
CA ALA A 149 -21.12 -10.79 -5.61
C ALA A 149 -21.89 -12.07 -5.29
N GLU A 150 -23.03 -12.28 -5.94
CA GLU A 150 -23.84 -13.50 -5.80
C GLU A 150 -23.05 -14.78 -6.10
N PHE A 151 -22.19 -14.75 -7.13
CA PHE A 151 -21.42 -15.92 -7.56
C PHE A 151 -20.08 -16.04 -6.86
N VAL A 152 -19.41 -14.92 -6.57
CA VAL A 152 -18.01 -14.94 -6.13
C VAL A 152 -17.82 -14.66 -4.65
N MET A 153 -18.78 -14.00 -3.98
CA MET A 153 -18.65 -13.60 -2.57
C MET A 153 -19.49 -14.43 -1.61
N VAL A 154 -20.66 -14.92 -2.04
CA VAL A 154 -21.56 -15.68 -1.17
C VAL A 154 -20.88 -16.96 -0.69
N ASN A 155 -20.92 -17.19 0.63
CA ASN A 155 -20.44 -18.44 1.22
C ASN A 155 -21.55 -19.52 1.09
N PRO A 156 -21.29 -20.66 0.42
CA PRO A 156 -22.30 -21.72 0.30
C PRO A 156 -22.72 -22.33 1.65
N ARG A 157 -21.86 -22.28 2.67
CA ARG A 157 -22.15 -22.82 4.01
C ARG A 157 -23.06 -21.90 4.83
N PHE A 158 -22.99 -20.60 4.56
CA PHE A 158 -23.77 -19.57 5.25
C PHE A 158 -24.16 -18.49 4.22
N PRO A 159 -25.19 -18.74 3.41
CA PRO A 159 -25.51 -17.88 2.27
C PRO A 159 -26.15 -16.58 2.76
N LEU A 160 -25.36 -15.50 2.70
CA LEU A 160 -25.84 -14.14 2.92
C LEU A 160 -26.28 -13.49 1.60
N PRO A 161 -27.24 -12.55 1.63
CA PRO A 161 -27.59 -11.76 0.44
C PRO A 161 -26.37 -11.05 -0.16
N ALA A 162 -26.30 -10.93 -1.49
CA ALA A 162 -25.17 -10.31 -2.19
C ALA A 162 -24.85 -8.89 -1.70
N LEU A 163 -25.87 -8.09 -1.39
CA LEU A 163 -25.66 -6.75 -0.82
C LEU A 163 -24.97 -6.81 0.55
N ALA A 164 -25.33 -7.77 1.40
CA ALA A 164 -24.72 -7.94 2.71
C ALA A 164 -23.24 -8.33 2.60
N THR A 165 -22.89 -9.21 1.67
CA THR A 165 -21.48 -9.61 1.45
C THR A 165 -20.63 -8.45 0.96
N ILE A 166 -21.15 -7.59 0.06
CA ILE A 166 -20.49 -6.36 -0.38
C ILE A 166 -20.26 -5.41 0.80
N VAL A 167 -21.29 -5.18 1.62
CA VAL A 167 -21.18 -4.30 2.80
C VAL A 167 -20.15 -4.83 3.79
N ILE A 168 -20.14 -6.14 4.08
CA ILE A 168 -19.10 -6.78 4.91
C ILE A 168 -17.71 -6.52 4.34
N GLY A 169 -17.55 -6.64 3.01
CA GLY A 169 -16.31 -6.31 2.32
C GLY A 169 -15.87 -4.86 2.55
N LEU A 170 -16.73 -3.88 2.26
CA LEU A 170 -16.43 -2.46 2.45
C LEU A 170 -16.15 -2.07 3.91
N VAL A 171 -16.90 -2.64 4.85
CA VAL A 171 -16.69 -2.47 6.29
C VAL A 171 -15.35 -3.05 6.72
N SER A 172 -14.92 -4.17 6.15
CA SER A 172 -13.61 -4.75 6.49
C SER A 172 -12.45 -3.86 6.07
N LEU A 173 -12.51 -3.24 4.88
CA LEU A 173 -11.50 -2.29 4.39
C LEU A 173 -11.42 -1.05 5.29
N THR A 174 -12.56 -0.37 5.47
CA THR A 174 -12.62 0.90 6.23
C THR A 174 -12.42 0.69 7.72
N GLY A 175 -13.06 -0.33 8.30
CA GLY A 175 -12.92 -0.72 9.70
C GLY A 175 -11.51 -1.16 10.06
N GLY A 176 -10.88 -1.98 9.20
CA GLY A 176 -9.49 -2.40 9.36
C GLY A 176 -8.53 -1.20 9.42
N TRP A 177 -8.68 -0.24 8.50
CA TRP A 177 -7.93 1.00 8.53
C TRP A 177 -8.16 1.84 9.79
N LEU A 178 -9.42 2.05 10.19
CA LEU A 178 -9.76 2.86 11.37
C LEU A 178 -9.21 2.25 12.67
N ILE A 179 -9.26 0.92 12.82
CA ILE A 179 -8.70 0.23 13.99
C ILE A 179 -7.18 0.38 13.99
N TYR A 180 -6.53 0.08 12.85
CA TYR A 180 -5.08 0.22 12.71
C TYR A 180 -4.60 1.66 12.95
N ASP A 181 -5.28 2.66 12.42
CA ASP A 181 -4.93 4.07 12.59
C ASP A 181 -4.99 4.49 14.07
N ARG A 182 -6.02 4.05 14.80
CA ARG A 182 -6.13 4.25 16.24
C ARG A 182 -5.03 3.54 17.01
N LEU A 183 -4.70 2.30 16.65
CA LEU A 183 -3.60 1.56 17.29
C LEU A 183 -2.26 2.27 17.13
N CYS A 184 -1.97 2.83 15.95
CA CYS A 184 -0.74 3.59 15.71
C CYS A 184 -0.68 4.93 16.46
N LYS A 185 -1.83 5.53 16.79
CA LYS A 185 -1.91 6.77 17.58
C LYS A 185 -1.92 6.52 19.09
N ALA A 186 -2.21 5.28 19.52
CA ALA A 186 -2.21 4.88 20.91
C ALA A 186 -0.78 4.66 21.45
N LYS A 187 -0.61 4.74 22.78
CA LYS A 187 0.69 4.52 23.45
C LYS A 187 1.31 3.16 23.13
N ILE A 188 0.48 2.16 22.82
CA ILE A 188 0.92 0.80 22.48
C ILE A 188 1.86 0.75 21.26
N ALA A 189 1.76 1.73 20.34
CA ALA A 189 2.66 1.85 19.20
C ALA A 189 4.13 2.06 19.58
N GLN A 190 4.41 2.44 20.83
CA GLN A 190 5.79 2.57 21.33
C GLN A 190 6.42 1.21 21.64
N ASN A 191 5.61 0.18 21.95
CA ASN A 191 6.07 -1.19 22.16
C ASN A 191 5.93 -1.99 20.85
N LYS A 192 7.01 -2.00 20.05
CA LYS A 192 7.01 -2.60 18.71
C LYS A 192 6.63 -4.10 18.70
N PRO A 193 7.16 -4.97 19.57
CA PRO A 193 6.75 -6.38 19.62
C PRO A 193 5.27 -6.55 19.93
N LEU A 194 4.75 -5.83 20.93
CA LEU A 194 3.34 -5.90 21.29
C LEU A 194 2.43 -5.39 20.17
N PHE A 195 2.83 -4.29 19.51
CA PHE A 195 2.11 -3.77 18.35
C PHE A 195 2.07 -4.80 17.20
N ALA A 196 3.20 -5.44 16.90
CA ALA A 196 3.28 -6.46 15.86
C ALA A 196 2.40 -7.68 16.18
N LEU A 197 2.41 -8.16 17.43
CA LEU A 197 1.56 -9.25 17.88
C LEU A 197 0.07 -8.90 17.75
N LEU A 198 -0.34 -7.73 18.22
CA LEU A 198 -1.74 -7.29 18.11
C LEU A 198 -2.17 -7.08 16.66
N GLY A 199 -1.30 -6.52 15.82
CA GLY A 199 -1.55 -6.39 14.38
C GLY A 199 -1.76 -7.76 13.73
N PHE A 200 -0.91 -8.74 14.04
CA PHE A 200 -1.04 -10.10 13.55
C PHE A 200 -2.35 -10.77 14.01
N LEU A 201 -2.68 -10.66 15.30
CA LEU A 201 -3.93 -11.19 15.85
C LEU A 201 -5.16 -10.52 15.23
N LEU A 202 -5.10 -9.20 14.99
CA LEU A 202 -6.19 -8.47 14.34
C LEU A 202 -6.41 -8.93 12.89
N VAL A 203 -5.33 -9.06 12.10
CA VAL A 203 -5.42 -9.55 10.71
C VAL A 203 -5.95 -10.99 10.69
N THR A 204 -5.49 -11.83 11.61
CA THR A 204 -5.95 -13.22 11.75
C THR A 204 -7.43 -13.30 12.14
N LEU A 205 -7.87 -12.46 13.08
CA LEU A 205 -9.27 -12.37 13.49
C LEU A 205 -10.17 -11.90 12.34
N ILE A 206 -9.74 -10.87 11.58
CA ILE A 206 -10.49 -10.40 10.42
C ILE A 206 -10.53 -11.49 9.34
N ALA A 207 -9.42 -12.19 9.09
CA ALA A 207 -9.38 -13.33 8.17
C ALA A 207 -10.35 -14.44 8.58
N LEU A 208 -10.43 -14.76 9.88
CA LEU A 208 -11.39 -15.72 10.43
C LEU A 208 -12.83 -15.24 10.18
N ILE A 209 -13.17 -14.02 10.59
CA ILE A 209 -14.52 -13.45 10.43
C ILE A 209 -14.93 -13.47 8.95
N LEU A 210 -14.06 -13.01 8.06
CA LEU A 210 -14.35 -12.99 6.63
C LEU A 210 -14.48 -14.40 6.04
N SER A 211 -13.68 -15.36 6.50
CA SER A 211 -13.78 -16.76 6.03
C SER A 211 -15.04 -17.47 6.51
N LEU A 212 -15.65 -17.00 7.62
CA LEU A 212 -16.95 -17.46 8.08
C LEU A 212 -18.09 -16.85 7.24
N LEU A 213 -17.97 -15.57 6.87
CA LEU A 213 -19.07 -14.81 6.24
C LEU A 213 -19.05 -14.80 4.70
N LEU A 214 -17.89 -14.97 4.07
CA LEU A 214 -17.68 -14.89 2.63
C LEU A 214 -17.11 -16.20 2.07
N SER A 215 -17.17 -16.38 0.76
CA SER A 215 -16.43 -17.45 0.08
C SER A 215 -14.93 -17.34 0.42
N GLY A 216 -14.21 -18.47 0.50
CA GLY A 216 -12.77 -18.45 0.86
C GLY A 216 -11.94 -17.55 -0.06
N ARG A 217 -12.25 -17.57 -1.36
CA ARG A 217 -11.65 -16.70 -2.37
C ARG A 217 -11.88 -15.22 -2.07
N ALA A 218 -13.13 -14.85 -1.78
CA ALA A 218 -13.49 -13.46 -1.45
C ALA A 218 -12.87 -13.04 -0.11
N ALA A 219 -12.86 -13.91 0.90
CA ALA A 219 -12.27 -13.63 2.20
C ALA A 219 -10.78 -13.26 2.08
N TYR A 220 -9.99 -14.08 1.37
CA TYR A 220 -8.58 -13.79 1.10
C TYR A 220 -8.41 -12.43 0.43
N MET A 221 -9.14 -12.19 -0.68
CA MET A 221 -9.00 -10.95 -1.42
C MET A 221 -9.39 -9.71 -0.61
N HIS A 222 -10.38 -9.83 0.28
CA HIS A 222 -10.78 -8.73 1.16
C HIS A 222 -9.77 -8.45 2.27
N VAL A 223 -9.08 -9.48 2.80
CA VAL A 223 -7.92 -9.26 3.69
C VAL A 223 -6.81 -8.52 2.94
N GLY A 224 -6.47 -8.94 1.72
CA GLY A 224 -5.47 -8.25 0.89
C GLY A 224 -5.86 -6.82 0.55
N ALA A 225 -7.11 -6.60 0.16
CA ALA A 225 -7.65 -5.27 -0.14
C ALA A 225 -7.70 -4.38 1.11
N MET A 226 -8.01 -4.93 2.29
CA MET A 226 -7.92 -4.20 3.56
C MET A 226 -6.48 -3.76 3.85
N LEU A 227 -5.49 -4.65 3.72
CA LEU A 227 -4.09 -4.30 3.90
C LEU A 227 -3.63 -3.25 2.88
N GLY A 228 -4.00 -3.40 1.60
CA GLY A 228 -3.75 -2.40 0.56
C GLY A 228 -4.41 -1.04 0.86
N THR A 229 -5.63 -1.05 1.43
CA THR A 229 -6.34 0.15 1.88
C THR A 229 -5.58 0.83 3.02
N ILE A 230 -5.14 0.07 4.03
CA ILE A 230 -4.30 0.58 5.11
C ILE A 230 -3.05 1.24 4.54
N MET A 231 -2.38 0.56 3.59
CA MET A 231 -1.14 1.03 2.99
C MET A 231 -1.33 2.34 2.22
N ALA A 232 -2.39 2.44 1.42
CA ALA A 232 -2.69 3.64 0.64
C ALA A 232 -3.15 4.79 1.55
N ALA A 233 -3.96 4.49 2.56
CA ALA A 233 -4.41 5.46 3.56
C ALA A 233 -3.25 6.00 4.42
N ASN A 234 -2.23 5.18 4.69
CA ASN A 234 -0.98 5.63 5.29
C ASN A 234 -0.30 6.70 4.44
N VAL A 235 -0.24 6.50 3.12
CA VAL A 235 0.33 7.49 2.19
C VAL A 235 -0.50 8.76 2.17
N PHE A 236 -1.83 8.62 1.99
CA PHE A 236 -2.74 9.75 1.79
C PHE A 236 -2.97 10.59 3.05
N PHE A 237 -3.26 9.97 4.20
CA PHE A 237 -3.65 10.69 5.42
C PHE A 237 -2.49 11.01 6.36
N ASN A 238 -1.35 10.32 6.24
CA ASN A 238 -0.25 10.46 7.21
C ASN A 238 1.04 10.94 6.55
N ILE A 239 1.57 10.19 5.57
CA ILE A 239 2.91 10.44 5.00
C ILE A 239 2.96 11.73 4.19
N ILE A 240 2.07 11.89 3.20
CA ILE A 240 2.08 13.08 2.33
C ILE A 240 1.73 14.37 3.10
N PRO A 241 0.73 14.40 3.98
CA PRO A 241 0.49 15.55 4.83
C PRO A 241 1.69 15.92 5.70
N ALA A 242 2.34 14.94 6.34
CA ALA A 242 3.56 15.17 7.13
C ALA A 242 4.69 15.79 6.29
N HIS A 243 4.94 15.24 5.10
CA HIS A 243 5.95 15.77 4.19
C HIS A 243 5.64 17.22 3.76
N ARG A 244 4.36 17.55 3.47
CA ARG A 244 3.96 18.92 3.12
C ARG A 244 4.18 19.89 4.27
N VAL A 245 3.88 19.50 5.50
CA VAL A 245 4.15 20.32 6.70
C VAL A 245 5.65 20.56 6.86
N MET A 246 6.48 19.52 6.69
CA MET A 246 7.94 19.64 6.79
C MET A 246 8.52 20.55 5.71
N VAL A 247 8.10 20.40 4.45
CA VAL A 247 8.55 21.25 3.34
C VAL A 247 8.13 22.71 3.56
N LYS A 248 6.90 22.94 4.05
CA LYS A 248 6.44 24.29 4.37
C LYS A 248 7.29 24.94 5.47
N ALA A 249 7.51 24.24 6.59
CA ALA A 249 8.32 24.76 7.69
C ALA A 249 9.74 25.09 7.21
N ALA A 250 10.36 24.19 6.42
CA ALA A 250 11.67 24.41 5.83
C ALA A 250 11.73 25.66 4.93
N ARG A 251 10.72 25.89 4.09
CA ARG A 251 10.62 27.10 3.24
C ARG A 251 10.42 28.38 4.05
N GLU A 252 9.75 28.29 5.18
CA GLU A 252 9.51 29.42 6.08
C GLU A 252 10.70 29.69 7.03
N GLY A 253 11.78 28.91 6.94
CA GLY A 253 12.94 29.02 7.83
C GLY A 253 12.65 28.61 9.28
N VAL A 254 11.55 27.89 9.51
CA VAL A 254 11.15 27.37 10.83
C VAL A 254 11.59 25.92 10.91
N THR A 255 12.12 25.47 12.04
CA THR A 255 12.45 24.05 12.27
C THR A 255 11.18 23.19 12.27
N PRO A 256 10.99 22.24 11.31
CA PRO A 256 9.90 21.27 11.37
C PRO A 256 9.83 20.51 12.69
N ASP A 257 8.61 20.23 13.17
CA ASP A 257 8.40 19.31 14.29
C ASP A 257 8.83 17.88 13.87
N PRO A 258 9.83 17.26 14.56
CA PRO A 258 10.29 15.92 14.24
C PRO A 258 9.23 14.83 14.45
N SER A 259 8.16 15.11 15.19
CA SER A 259 7.06 14.18 15.42
C SER A 259 6.38 13.75 14.11
N HIS A 260 6.24 14.66 13.14
CA HIS A 260 5.65 14.37 11.83
C HIS A 260 6.49 13.38 11.03
N ALA A 261 7.81 13.60 10.96
CA ALA A 261 8.74 12.71 10.27
C ALA A 261 8.75 11.31 10.90
N LYS A 262 8.75 11.24 12.23
CA LYS A 262 8.72 9.97 12.98
C LYS A 262 7.44 9.18 12.71
N GLN A 263 6.29 9.85 12.69
CA GLN A 263 5.01 9.20 12.39
C GLN A 263 4.95 8.71 10.94
N ALA A 264 5.39 9.52 9.97
CA ALA A 264 5.45 9.12 8.57
C ALA A 264 6.38 7.92 8.35
N SER A 265 7.56 7.93 8.98
CA SER A 265 8.52 6.82 8.95
C SER A 265 7.92 5.53 9.52
N LEU A 266 7.20 5.60 10.64
CA LEU A 266 6.52 4.44 11.22
C LEU A 266 5.49 3.83 10.25
N ARG A 267 4.67 4.67 9.59
CA ARG A 267 3.69 4.20 8.60
C ARG A 267 4.35 3.59 7.38
N SER A 268 5.44 4.18 6.90
CA SER A 268 6.24 3.64 5.80
C SER A 268 6.80 2.25 6.15
N LEU A 269 7.33 2.09 7.37
CA LEU A 269 7.81 0.81 7.86
C LEU A 269 6.69 -0.24 7.93
N HIS A 270 5.50 0.13 8.42
CA HIS A 270 4.37 -0.80 8.43
C HIS A 270 3.94 -1.21 7.01
N ASN A 271 3.90 -0.27 6.06
CA ASN A 271 3.63 -0.59 4.66
C ASN A 271 4.62 -1.62 4.12
N ASN A 272 5.90 -1.44 4.43
CA ASN A 272 6.95 -2.35 4.02
C ASN A 272 6.72 -3.79 4.51
N TYR A 273 6.36 -3.98 5.79
CA TYR A 273 6.01 -5.31 6.33
C TYR A 273 4.76 -5.93 5.71
N MET A 274 3.77 -5.11 5.34
CA MET A 274 2.54 -5.59 4.71
C MET A 274 2.72 -5.96 3.23
N THR A 275 3.76 -5.46 2.56
CA THR A 275 3.97 -5.65 1.12
C THR A 275 4.01 -7.13 0.70
N LEU A 276 4.89 -7.95 1.28
CA LEU A 276 5.02 -9.35 0.87
C LEU A 276 3.74 -10.17 1.14
N PRO A 277 3.09 -10.05 2.32
CA PRO A 277 1.78 -10.65 2.52
C PRO A 277 0.72 -10.22 1.50
N VAL A 278 0.65 -8.93 1.15
CA VAL A 278 -0.31 -8.44 0.15
C VAL A 278 -0.04 -9.04 -1.23
N ILE A 279 1.22 -9.09 -1.67
CA ILE A 279 1.60 -9.73 -2.94
C ILE A 279 1.15 -11.19 -2.96
N PHE A 280 1.41 -11.92 -1.88
CA PHE A 280 0.98 -13.32 -1.76
C PHE A 280 -0.54 -13.45 -1.92
N ILE A 281 -1.33 -12.62 -1.22
CA ILE A 281 -2.79 -12.65 -1.31
C ILE A 281 -3.27 -12.35 -2.73
N MET A 282 -2.60 -11.46 -3.46
CA MET A 282 -2.97 -11.14 -4.85
C MET A 282 -2.79 -12.34 -5.77
N ILE A 283 -1.72 -13.13 -5.57
CA ILE A 283 -1.45 -14.33 -6.38
C ILE A 283 -2.24 -15.57 -5.89
N SER A 284 -2.78 -15.56 -4.67
CA SER A 284 -3.41 -16.73 -4.05
C SER A 284 -4.59 -17.28 -4.86
N ASN A 285 -5.25 -16.45 -5.68
CA ASN A 285 -6.31 -16.86 -6.61
C ASN A 285 -5.88 -17.94 -7.60
N HIS A 286 -4.59 -18.07 -7.87
CA HIS A 286 -4.02 -19.12 -8.74
C HIS A 286 -3.79 -20.45 -7.99
N PHE A 287 -3.97 -20.46 -6.67
CA PHE A 287 -3.72 -21.61 -5.80
C PHE A 287 -4.94 -21.88 -4.90
N PRO A 288 -6.03 -22.47 -5.44
CA PRO A 288 -7.24 -22.76 -4.66
C PRO A 288 -7.03 -23.60 -3.41
N SER A 289 -5.96 -24.41 -3.36
CA SER A 289 -5.54 -25.14 -2.16
C SER A 289 -5.35 -24.24 -0.94
N THR A 290 -4.99 -22.97 -1.14
CA THR A 290 -4.74 -22.02 -0.04
C THR A 290 -6.02 -21.54 0.63
N PHE A 291 -7.14 -21.44 -0.10
CA PHE A 291 -8.39 -20.86 0.40
C PHE A 291 -9.60 -21.80 0.36
N GLY A 292 -9.49 -22.96 -0.28
CA GLY A 292 -10.58 -23.93 -0.44
C GLY A 292 -10.85 -24.81 0.80
N GLN A 293 -9.92 -24.83 1.76
CA GLN A 293 -10.01 -25.66 2.96
C GLN A 293 -10.83 -24.98 4.09
N SER A 294 -11.39 -25.78 5.00
CA SER A 294 -12.20 -25.26 6.14
C SER A 294 -11.42 -24.34 7.10
N TYR A 295 -10.10 -24.48 7.17
CA TYR A 295 -9.21 -23.68 8.02
C TYR A 295 -8.37 -22.68 7.21
N SER A 296 -8.88 -22.21 6.07
CA SER A 296 -8.19 -21.27 5.17
C SER A 296 -7.66 -20.02 5.87
N TRP A 297 -8.33 -19.50 6.89
CA TRP A 297 -7.85 -18.35 7.67
C TRP A 297 -6.54 -18.64 8.44
N ILE A 298 -6.31 -19.88 8.88
CA ILE A 298 -5.04 -20.29 9.51
C ILE A 298 -3.93 -20.32 8.47
N VAL A 299 -4.23 -20.90 7.30
CA VAL A 299 -3.31 -20.94 6.15
C VAL A 299 -2.88 -19.51 5.80
N LEU A 300 -3.84 -18.58 5.70
CA LEU A 300 -3.56 -17.17 5.44
C LEU A 300 -2.70 -16.53 6.53
N ALA A 301 -3.00 -16.79 7.80
CA ALA A 301 -2.24 -16.24 8.92
C ALA A 301 -0.78 -16.73 8.90
N LEU A 302 -0.55 -18.02 8.63
CA LEU A 302 0.78 -18.60 8.55
C LEU A 302 1.56 -18.06 7.33
N LEU A 303 0.91 -17.89 6.18
CA LEU A 303 1.53 -17.29 4.99
C LEU A 303 1.83 -15.80 5.17
N PHE A 304 0.96 -15.08 5.87
CA PHE A 304 1.22 -13.70 6.30
C PHE A 304 2.45 -13.66 7.22
N LEU A 305 2.51 -14.53 8.23
CA LEU A 305 3.63 -14.57 9.19
C LEU A 305 4.95 -14.90 8.50
N ALA A 306 4.97 -15.91 7.63
CA ALA A 306 6.16 -16.28 6.86
C ALA A 306 6.61 -15.12 5.95
N SER A 307 5.68 -14.51 5.20
CA SER A 307 5.99 -13.41 4.28
C SER A 307 6.48 -12.14 5.01
N ALA A 308 5.83 -11.78 6.12
CA ALA A 308 6.26 -10.68 6.98
C ALA A 308 7.61 -10.98 7.64
N GLY A 309 7.87 -12.24 8.01
CA GLY A 309 9.15 -12.72 8.52
C GLY A 309 10.28 -12.59 7.49
N VAL A 310 10.05 -12.98 6.24
CA VAL A 310 11.02 -12.75 5.15
C VAL A 310 11.33 -11.26 5.00
N ARG A 311 10.31 -10.38 5.04
CA ARG A 311 10.55 -8.94 5.01
C ARG A 311 11.32 -8.45 6.24
N HIS A 312 11.03 -9.00 7.42
CA HIS A 312 11.78 -8.70 8.65
C HIS A 312 13.26 -9.02 8.49
N TYR A 313 13.57 -10.22 7.99
CA TYR A 313 14.92 -10.64 7.69
C TYR A 313 15.63 -9.66 6.74
N LEU A 314 14.99 -9.30 5.62
CA LEU A 314 15.58 -8.37 4.65
C LEU A 314 15.90 -7.02 5.31
N ASN A 315 14.96 -6.45 6.09
CA ASN A 315 15.19 -5.19 6.80
C ASN A 315 16.36 -5.28 7.82
N LEU A 316 16.56 -6.42 8.47
CA LEU A 316 17.68 -6.63 9.40
C LEU A 316 18.99 -6.81 8.64
N HIS A 317 18.98 -7.56 7.55
CA HIS A 317 20.14 -7.78 6.69
C HIS A 317 20.65 -6.47 6.07
N GLU A 318 19.73 -5.61 5.59
CA GLU A 318 20.03 -4.27 5.07
C GLU A 318 20.69 -3.35 6.12
N ARG A 319 20.54 -3.65 7.42
CA ARG A 319 21.18 -2.96 8.54
C ARG A 319 22.47 -3.65 9.03
N GLY A 320 22.96 -4.66 8.30
CA GLY A 320 24.13 -5.45 8.69
C GLY A 320 23.88 -6.44 9.85
N GLN A 321 22.63 -6.72 10.21
CA GLN A 321 22.32 -7.67 11.29
C GLN A 321 22.13 -9.09 10.76
N GLU A 322 22.75 -10.07 11.42
CA GLU A 322 22.70 -11.47 11.01
C GLU A 322 21.55 -12.24 11.68
N ALA A 323 20.35 -12.18 11.09
CA ALA A 323 19.17 -12.93 11.55
C ALA A 323 18.81 -14.10 10.63
N ARG A 324 19.83 -14.85 10.15
CA ARG A 324 19.70 -15.85 9.07
C ARG A 324 18.69 -16.98 9.37
N TRP A 325 18.41 -17.26 10.65
CA TRP A 325 17.47 -18.30 11.08
C TRP A 325 16.00 -18.02 10.69
N ILE A 326 15.65 -16.76 10.44
CA ILE A 326 14.29 -16.36 10.06
C ILE A 326 13.87 -16.99 8.73
N LEU A 327 14.81 -17.12 7.78
CA LEU A 327 14.52 -17.69 6.46
C LEU A 327 14.18 -19.20 6.55
N PRO A 328 15.00 -20.07 7.19
CA PRO A 328 14.60 -21.45 7.46
C PRO A 328 13.27 -21.58 8.21
N ALA A 329 13.02 -20.74 9.22
CA ALA A 329 11.76 -20.78 9.97
C ALA A 329 10.55 -20.44 9.07
N ALA A 330 10.65 -19.41 8.23
CA ALA A 330 9.62 -19.04 7.27
C ALA A 330 9.39 -20.16 6.23
N SER A 331 10.47 -20.79 5.72
CA SER A 331 10.37 -21.93 4.81
C SER A 331 9.69 -23.13 5.45
N LEU A 332 10.01 -23.46 6.71
CA LEU A 332 9.36 -24.55 7.45
C LEU A 332 7.85 -24.29 7.63
N ILE A 333 7.45 -23.05 7.91
CA ILE A 333 6.03 -22.67 7.97
C ILE A 333 5.37 -22.97 6.63
N VAL A 334 5.92 -22.50 5.51
CA VAL A 334 5.35 -22.72 4.16
C VAL A 334 5.31 -24.21 3.80
N LEU A 335 6.37 -24.96 4.09
CA LEU A 335 6.42 -26.40 3.81
C LEU A 335 5.41 -27.18 4.67
N SER A 336 5.19 -26.79 5.93
CA SER A 336 4.18 -27.43 6.78
C SER A 336 2.76 -27.27 6.23
N LEU A 337 2.47 -26.16 5.55
CA LEU A 337 1.18 -25.92 4.90
C LEU A 337 0.95 -26.80 3.67
N ALA A 338 2.00 -27.34 3.05
CA ALA A 338 1.85 -28.26 1.93
C ALA A 338 1.32 -29.64 2.35
N LEU A 339 1.28 -29.93 3.66
CA LEU A 339 0.87 -31.21 4.23
C LEU A 339 -0.59 -31.24 4.69
N VAL A 340 -1.36 -30.15 4.51
CA VAL A 340 -2.74 -29.96 5.03
C VAL A 340 -3.66 -29.39 3.96
#